data_AF-A0A3K4U3B2-F1
#
_entry.id   AF-A0A3K4U3B2-F1
#
_cell.length_a   1.000
_cell.length_b   1.000
_cell.length_c   1.000
_cell.angle_alpha   90.00
_cell.angle_beta   90.00
_cell.angle_gamma   90.00
#
_symmetry.space_group_name_H-M   'P 1'
#
loop_
_entity.id
_entity.type
_entity.pdbx_description
1 polymer ?
#
loop_
_entity_poly.entity_id
_entity_poly.type
_entity_poly.pdbx_seq_one_letter_code
_entity_poly.pdbx_strand_id
1 'polypeptide(L)' 'MDKPRIYRTDDDVLLNLQRSLDLMNCAIRILGSGEKNMQMYVMSLVDVAAHLTQQSTNSLDLGEQADNEHGVCNG' A
#
# COMPACT_ATOMS: atom_id res chain seq x y z
N MET A 1 9.26 24.54 -1.08
CA MET A 1 8.24 23.57 -1.51
C MET A 1 8.97 22.44 -2.17
N ASP A 2 8.75 21.20 -1.72
CA ASP A 2 9.32 20.03 -2.37
C ASP A 2 8.74 19.91 -3.79
N LYS A 3 9.61 19.56 -4.73
CA LYS A 3 9.18 19.28 -6.11
C LYS A 3 8.31 18.02 -6.11
N PRO A 4 7.23 17.98 -6.90
CA PRO A 4 6.43 16.77 -7.04
C PRO A 4 7.30 15.63 -7.60
N ARG A 5 7.30 14.49 -6.90
CA ARG A 5 7.91 13.23 -7.38
C ARG A 5 6.88 12.52 -8.26
N ILE A 6 7.31 12.06 -9.44
CA ILE A 6 6.47 11.27 -10.35
C ILE A 6 6.96 9.83 -10.27
N TYR A 7 6.05 8.93 -9.92
CA TYR A 7 6.29 7.49 -9.87
C TYR A 7 5.63 6.84 -11.08
N ARG A 8 6.35 5.95 -11.76
CA ARG A 8 5.81 5.15 -12.87
C ARG A 8 5.78 3.69 -12.45
N THR A 9 4.58 3.13 -12.38
CA THR A 9 4.36 1.75 -11.94
C THR A 9 3.47 1.03 -12.94
N ASP A 10 3.73 -0.26 -13.17
CA ASP A 10 2.84 -1.12 -13.96
C ASP A 10 1.66 -1.65 -13.12
N ASP A 11 1.74 -1.52 -11.79
CA ASP A 11 0.69 -1.89 -10.84
C ASP A 11 -0.27 -0.73 -10.55
N ASP A 12 -1.53 -1.07 -10.24
CA ASP A 12 -2.57 -0.14 -9.78
C ASP A 12 -2.34 0.26 -8.30
N VAL A 13 -1.22 0.93 -8.02
CA VAL A 13 -0.79 1.36 -6.67
C VAL A 13 -1.88 2.13 -5.93
N LEU A 14 -2.53 3.09 -6.58
CA LEU A 14 -3.58 3.89 -5.95
C LEU A 14 -4.78 3.04 -5.52
N LEU A 15 -5.17 2.08 -6.36
CA LEU A 15 -6.28 1.18 -6.05
C LEU A 15 -5.94 0.26 -4.87
N ASN A 16 -4.71 -0.27 -4.84
CA ASN A 16 -4.26 -1.13 -3.75
C ASN A 16 -4.19 -0.38 -2.43
N LEU A 17 -3.64 0.84 -2.41
CA LEU A 17 -3.63 1.69 -1.21
C LEU A 17 -5.05 2.03 -0.74
N GLN A 18 -5.96 2.36 -1.67
CA GLN A 18 -7.35 2.63 -1.32
C GLN A 18 -8.02 1.39 -0.70
N ARG A 19 -7.82 0.21 -1.28
CA ARG A 19 -8.35 -1.06 -0.73
C ARG A 19 -7.76 -1.37 0.64
N SER A 20 -6.47 -1.14 0.85
CA SER A 20 -5.85 -1.29 2.18
C SER A 20 -6.54 -0.42 3.23
N LEU A 21 -6.83 0.84 2.91
CA LEU A 21 -7.53 1.76 3.81
C LEU A 21 -8.97 1.30 4.09
N ASP A 22 -9.69 0.85 3.06
CA ASP A 22 -11.06 0.34 3.21
C ASP A 22 -11.09 -0.89 4.14
N LEU A 23 -10.14 -1.82 3.98
CA LEU A 23 -10.01 -3.00 4.83
C LEU A 23 -9.68 -2.64 6.29
N MET A 24 -8.76 -1.70 6.51
CA MET A 24 -8.41 -1.20 7.85
C MET A 24 -9.60 -0.48 8.50
N ASN A 25 -10.34 0.34 7.75
CA ASN A 25 -11.56 0.98 8.22
C ASN A 25 -12.64 -0.04 8.59
N CYS A 26 -12.79 -1.10 7.80
CA CYS A 26 -13.71 -2.20 8.11
C CYS A 26 -13.31 -2.91 9.42
N ALA A 27 -12.02 -3.23 9.58
CA ALA A 27 -11.49 -3.84 10.80
C ALA A 27 -11.76 -2.98 12.04
N ILE A 28 -11.53 -1.65 11.97
CA ILE A 28 -11.82 -0.71 13.06
C ILE A 28 -13.31 -0.70 13.40
N ARG A 29 -14.19 -0.69 12.39
CA ARG A 29 -15.65 -0.74 12.61
C ARG A 29 -16.10 -2.03 13.28
N ILE A 30 -15.52 -3.17 12.89
CA ILE A 30 -15.79 -4.46 13.55
C ILE A 30 -15.34 -4.45 15.01
N LEU A 31 -14.16 -3.91 15.30
CA LEU A 31 -13.69 -3.78 16.68
C LEU A 31 -14.60 -2.87 17.50
N GLY A 32 -15.07 -1.76 16.91
CA GLY A 32 -15.95 -0.79 17.55
C GLY A 32 -17.42 -1.23 17.70
N SER A 33 -17.90 -2.19 16.91
CA SER A 33 -19.30 -2.67 16.98
C SER A 33 -19.57 -3.61 18.16
N GLY A 34 -18.52 -4.21 18.75
CA GLY A 34 -18.66 -5.19 19.82
C GLY A 34 -19.14 -6.58 19.36
N GLU A 35 -19.31 -6.79 18.05
CA GLU A 35 -19.73 -8.08 17.49
C GLU A 35 -18.61 -9.12 17.49
N LYS A 36 -18.56 -9.95 18.54
CA LYS A 36 -17.53 -10.99 18.72
C LYS A 36 -17.40 -11.95 17.54
N ASN A 37 -18.51 -12.27 16.86
CA ASN A 37 -18.50 -13.15 15.69
C ASN A 37 -17.73 -12.53 14.51
N MET A 38 -17.72 -11.21 14.39
CA MET A 38 -16.99 -10.53 13.31
C MET A 38 -15.51 -10.32 13.66
N GLN A 39 -15.16 -10.26 14.96
CA GLN A 39 -13.78 -10.04 15.41
C GLN A 39 -12.80 -11.09 14.90
N MET A 40 -13.26 -12.31 14.63
CA MET A 40 -12.42 -13.37 14.05
C MET A 40 -11.85 -13.00 12.67
N TYR A 41 -12.50 -12.10 11.92
CA TYR A 41 -12.06 -11.67 10.59
C TYR A 41 -11.08 -10.49 10.63
N VAL A 42 -10.94 -9.81 11.77
CA VAL A 42 -10.11 -8.60 11.89
C VAL A 42 -8.68 -8.87 11.47
N MET A 43 -8.10 -9.98 11.92
CA MET A 43 -6.71 -10.32 11.58
C MET A 43 -6.55 -10.53 10.07
N SER A 44 -7.46 -11.26 9.43
CA SER A 44 -7.42 -11.49 7.98
C SER A 44 -7.57 -10.19 7.18
N LEU A 45 -8.42 -9.26 7.63
CA LEU A 45 -8.56 -7.94 6.99
C LEU A 45 -7.26 -7.12 7.11
N VAL A 46 -6.63 -7.14 8.28
CA VAL A 46 -5.36 -6.45 8.54
C VAL A 46 -4.23 -7.07 7.70
N ASP A 47 -4.15 -8.40 7.62
CA ASP A 47 -3.12 -9.11 6.84
C ASP A 47 -3.19 -8.76 5.35
N VAL A 48 -4.40 -8.75 4.78
CA VAL A 48 -4.60 -8.38 3.36
C VAL A 48 -4.26 -6.91 3.13
N ALA A 49 -4.67 -6.02 4.04
CA ALA A 49 -4.33 -4.59 3.94
C ALA A 49 -2.82 -4.36 4.03
N ALA A 50 -2.12 -5.06 4.93
CA ALA A 50 -0.67 -5.00 5.05
C ALA A 50 0.02 -5.50 3.78
N HIS A 51 -0.46 -6.60 3.20
CA HIS A 51 0.07 -7.15 1.95
C HIS A 51 -0.06 -6.17 0.77
N LEU A 52 -1.25 -5.61 0.56
CA LEU A 52 -1.51 -4.63 -0.51
C LEU A 52 -0.68 -3.35 -0.31
N THR A 53 -0.52 -2.91 0.94
CA THR A 53 0.33 -1.76 1.29
C THR A 53 1.79 -2.05 0.96
N GLN A 54 2.30 -3.23 1.32
CA GLN A 54 3.68 -3.61 1.03
C GLN A 54 3.94 -3.71 -0.48
N GLN A 55 3.03 -4.34 -1.24
CA GLN A 55 3.14 -4.39 -2.69
C GLN A 55 3.18 -2.98 -3.29
N SER A 56 2.28 -2.11 -2.86
CA SER A 56 2.21 -0.72 -3.32
C SER A 56 3.49 0.06 -3.02
N THR A 57 4.03 -0.08 -1.81
CA THR A 57 5.30 0.54 -1.41
C THR A 57 6.45 0.04 -2.29
N ASN A 58 6.53 -1.27 -2.54
CA ASN A 58 7.57 -1.84 -3.40
C ASN A 58 7.46 -1.33 -4.84
N SER A 59 6.24 -1.26 -5.40
CA SER A 59 6.02 -0.73 -6.74
C SER A 59 6.38 0.76 -6.83
N LEU A 60 6.11 1.54 -5.78
CA LEU A 60 6.54 2.95 -5.71
C LEU A 60 8.06 3.09 -5.61
N ASP A 61 8.73 2.27 -4.80
CA ASP A 61 10.19 2.27 -4.66
C ASP A 61 10.88 1.95 -5.99
N LEU A 62 10.39 0.93 -6.70
CA LEU A 62 10.88 0.57 -8.04
C LEU A 62 10.51 1.60 -9.11
N GLY A 63 9.34 2.23 -8.97
CA GLY A 63 8.81 3.22 -9.90
C GLY A 63 9.36 4.62 -9.71
N GLU A 64 10.19 4.83 -8.69
CA GLU A 64 10.87 6.11 -8.46
C GLU A 64 11.88 6.36 -9.58
N GLN A 65 11.52 7.23 -10.51
CA GLN A 65 12.48 7.75 -11.47
C GLN A 65 13.36 8.77 -10.74
N ALA A 66 14.58 8.37 -10.38
CA ALA A 66 15.63 9.32 -10.10
C ALA A 66 15.85 10.14 -11.38
N ASP A 67 15.47 11.41 -11.37
CA ASP A 67 15.84 12.35 -12.42
C ASP A 67 17.38 12.29 -12.58
N ASN A 68 17.84 11.63 -13.64
CA ASN A 68 19.22 11.56 -14.10
C ASN A 68 20.27 10.91 -13.17
N GLU A 69 20.07 9.67 -12.74
CA GLU A 69 21.22 8.81 -12.46
C GLU A 69 21.55 7.96 -13.69
N HIS A 70 22.37 8.53 -14.59
CA HIS A 70 23.30 7.76 -15.43
C HIS A 70 24.34 7.07 -14.53
N GLY A 71 23.89 6.24 -13.60
CA GLY A 71 24.72 5.34 -12.81
C GLY A 71 25.10 4.16 -13.67
N VAL A 72 26.08 4.36 -14.53
CA VAL A 72 26.78 3.29 -15.24
C VAL A 72 27.35 2.31 -14.22
N CYS A 73 26.67 1.19 -14.00
CA CYS A 73 27.35 -0.06 -13.71
C CYS A 73 27.93 -0.58 -15.02
N ASN A 74 28.94 0.10 -15.57
CA ASN A 74 29.79 -0.47 -16.60
C ASN A 74 30.63 -1.56 -15.93
N GLY A 75 30.24 -2.82 -16.15
CA GLY A 75 31.17 -3.94 -16.08
C GLY A 75 32.13 -3.96 -17.26
#